data_AF-A0A965VN06-F1
#
_entry.id   AF-A0A965VN06-F1
#
_cell.length_a   1.000
_cell.length_b   1.000
_cell.length_c   1.000
_cell.angle_alpha   90.00
_cell.angle_beta   90.00
_cell.angle_gamma   90.00
#
_symmetry.space_group_name_H-M   'P 1'
#
loop_
_entity.id
_entity.type
_entity.pdbx_description
1 polymer ?
#
loop_
_entity_poly.entity_id
_entity_poly.type
_entity_poly.pdbx_seq_one_letter_code
_entity_poly.pdbx_strand_id
1 'polypeptide(L)'
;MKYKIALGLGLLMAFNGLSWSHTGPNPDTKEPEVDCRKVFNFTFPVILGFVAKIDCNQFITSQEDWIWRYPNSYFDPPFISAFSPRTRKPEPGLRFFRRLSATEIDKEGSQLAYDTIFKKIRNFPDSKPPQRLIRMDTINDIKDESQAWFGFSSDEKGWVVICAPECAPEYLFLLEKR
;
A
#
# COMPACT_ATOMS: atom_id res chain seq x y z
N MET A 1 34.77 -40.32 -63.74
CA MET A 1 35.68 -39.20 -63.37
C MET A 1 34.89 -38.26 -62.47
N LYS A 2 35.28 -37.84 -61.26
CA LYS A 2 36.45 -37.98 -60.38
C LYS A 2 35.96 -37.85 -58.92
N TYR A 3 36.74 -38.44 -58.01
CA TYR A 3 36.58 -38.49 -56.55
C TYR A 3 36.89 -37.17 -55.80
N LYS A 4 36.46 -37.14 -54.51
CA LYS A 4 37.11 -36.63 -53.26
C LYS A 4 36.17 -35.67 -52.49
N ILE A 5 35.60 -36.01 -51.32
CA ILE A 5 36.13 -36.29 -49.95
C ILE A 5 36.66 -35.04 -49.22
N ALA A 6 36.21 -34.94 -47.94
CA ALA A 6 36.71 -34.15 -46.79
C ALA A 6 36.14 -32.73 -46.64
N LEU A 7 35.83 -32.20 -45.45
CA LEU A 7 35.74 -32.67 -44.05
C LEU A 7 35.02 -31.53 -43.31
N GLY A 8 34.23 -31.82 -42.26
CA GLY A 8 33.71 -30.74 -41.42
C GLY A 8 32.81 -31.24 -40.29
N LEU A 9 33.43 -31.85 -39.28
CA LEU A 9 32.82 -32.17 -37.99
C LEU A 9 32.25 -30.91 -37.30
N GLY A 10 31.12 -31.06 -36.60
CA GLY A 10 30.73 -30.10 -35.56
C GLY A 10 29.39 -30.39 -34.89
N LEU A 11 29.43 -31.28 -33.87
CA LEU A 11 28.54 -31.42 -32.69
C LEU A 11 27.27 -30.53 -32.62
N LEU A 12 26.07 -31.13 -32.46
CA LEU A 12 25.42 -31.41 -31.15
C LEU A 12 25.27 -30.16 -30.26
N MET A 13 24.04 -29.67 -30.07
CA MET A 13 23.21 -30.01 -28.90
C MET A 13 21.94 -29.16 -28.86
N ALA A 14 20.82 -29.85 -28.67
CA ALA A 14 19.56 -29.29 -28.22
C ALA A 14 19.75 -28.62 -26.85
N PHE A 15 19.66 -27.30 -26.80
CA PHE A 15 19.45 -26.61 -25.53
C PHE A 15 17.94 -26.59 -25.26
N ASN A 16 17.53 -27.56 -24.45
CA ASN A 16 16.41 -27.40 -23.54
C ASN A 16 16.60 -26.07 -22.82
N GLY A 17 15.71 -25.10 -23.06
CA GLY A 17 15.55 -23.96 -22.19
C GLY A 17 15.08 -24.47 -20.82
N LEU A 18 16.04 -24.81 -19.97
CA LEU A 18 15.85 -24.91 -18.53
C LEU A 18 15.44 -23.51 -18.07
N SER A 19 14.14 -23.29 -17.94
CA SER A 19 13.59 -22.24 -17.10
C SER A 19 14.07 -22.50 -15.67
N TRP A 20 15.12 -21.79 -15.27
CA TRP A 20 15.52 -21.74 -13.87
C TRP A 20 14.43 -20.97 -13.13
N SER A 21 13.55 -21.73 -12.49
CA SER A 21 12.72 -21.26 -11.39
C SER A 21 13.66 -20.65 -10.36
N HIS A 22 13.51 -19.34 -10.09
CA HIS A 22 14.21 -18.68 -9.00
C HIS A 22 13.75 -19.32 -7.69
N THR A 23 14.59 -20.21 -7.17
CA THR A 23 14.55 -20.67 -5.79
C THR A 23 14.79 -19.45 -4.90
N GLY A 24 13.96 -19.33 -3.85
CA GLY A 24 13.82 -18.11 -3.06
C GLY A 24 15.13 -17.59 -2.46
N PRO A 25 15.24 -16.29 -2.20
CA PRO A 25 16.46 -15.74 -1.64
C PRO A 25 16.51 -16.07 -0.14
N ASN A 26 17.55 -16.80 0.27
CA ASN A 26 18.21 -16.48 1.53
C ASN A 26 18.56 -14.98 1.47
N PRO A 27 18.18 -14.15 2.45
CA PRO A 27 18.47 -12.73 2.40
C PRO A 27 20.00 -12.54 2.39
N ASP A 28 20.52 -12.00 1.29
CA ASP A 28 21.92 -11.62 1.16
C ASP A 28 22.22 -10.56 2.23
N THR A 29 23.03 -10.89 3.22
CA THR A 29 23.42 -10.03 4.37
C THR A 29 24.30 -8.84 3.97
N LYS A 30 24.34 -8.49 2.68
CA LYS A 30 25.20 -7.47 2.07
C LYS A 30 24.42 -6.40 1.29
N GLU A 31 23.10 -6.44 1.26
CA GLU A 31 22.36 -5.27 0.81
C GLU A 31 22.51 -4.18 1.87
N PRO A 32 23.07 -3.00 1.53
CA PRO A 32 23.11 -1.90 2.47
C PRO A 32 21.67 -1.57 2.86
N GLU A 33 21.37 -1.65 4.16
CA GLU A 33 20.10 -1.19 4.71
C GLU A 33 19.92 0.27 4.29
N VAL A 34 19.11 0.50 3.26
CA VAL A 34 18.85 1.84 2.76
C VAL A 34 18.04 2.54 3.84
N ASP A 35 18.71 3.38 4.63
CA ASP A 35 18.06 4.27 5.58
C ASP A 35 17.29 5.35 4.80
N CYS A 36 16.08 4.98 4.37
CA CYS A 36 15.19 5.79 3.56
C CYS A 36 14.89 7.16 4.21
N ARG A 37 15.06 7.29 5.53
CA ARG A 37 14.84 8.53 6.29
C ARG A 37 15.86 9.61 5.94
N LYS A 38 17.03 9.24 5.41
CA LYS A 38 18.07 10.19 4.96
C LYS A 38 17.80 10.79 3.57
N VAL A 39 16.97 10.14 2.76
CA VAL A 39 16.79 10.47 1.35
C VAL A 39 15.65 11.47 1.12
N PHE A 40 14.70 11.55 2.05
CA PHE A 40 13.50 12.36 1.87
C PHE A 40 13.17 13.15 3.14
N ASN A 41 13.21 14.48 3.03
CA ASN A 41 12.74 15.38 4.07
C ASN A 41 11.20 15.43 4.05
N PHE A 42 10.57 14.52 4.78
CA PHE A 42 9.12 14.36 4.80
C PHE A 42 8.65 14.16 6.25
N THR A 43 7.60 14.88 6.67
CA THR A 43 7.02 14.75 8.01
C THR A 43 5.67 14.06 7.94
N PHE A 44 5.54 12.92 8.64
CA PHE A 44 4.26 12.23 8.77
C PHE A 44 3.29 13.05 9.64
N PRO A 45 1.98 13.10 9.32
CA PRO A 45 1.04 13.88 10.11
C PRO A 45 0.95 13.41 11.57
N VAL A 46 1.33 14.28 12.50
CA VAL A 46 1.41 13.96 13.95
C VAL A 46 0.09 13.44 14.51
N ILE A 47 -1.05 13.95 14.02
CA ILE A 47 -2.39 13.55 14.44
C ILE A 47 -2.68 12.06 14.21
N LEU A 48 -1.99 11.41 13.26
CA LEU A 48 -2.09 9.97 12.98
C LEU A 48 -0.94 9.15 13.58
N GLY A 49 0.04 9.81 14.21
CA GLY A 49 1.24 9.16 14.73
C GLY A 49 0.97 8.12 15.82
N PHE A 50 -0.23 8.12 16.41
CA PHE A 50 -0.65 7.12 17.41
C PHE A 50 -1.11 5.79 16.80
N VAL A 51 -1.52 5.77 15.51
CA VAL A 51 -2.13 4.58 14.88
C VAL A 51 -1.37 4.11 13.64
N ALA A 52 -0.67 5.04 12.98
CA ALA A 52 0.00 4.82 11.72
C ALA A 52 1.44 5.35 11.76
N LYS A 53 2.29 4.73 10.96
CA LYS A 53 3.65 5.20 10.68
C LYS A 53 3.93 5.11 9.18
N ILE A 54 5.00 5.77 8.75
CA ILE A 54 5.44 5.75 7.36
C ILE A 54 6.77 5.01 7.22
N ASP A 55 6.81 4.09 6.26
CA ASP A 55 7.97 3.27 5.94
C ASP A 55 8.48 3.67 4.55
N CYS A 56 9.73 4.18 4.53
CA CYS A 56 10.43 4.61 3.32
C CYS A 56 9.70 5.62 2.42
N ASN A 57 8.71 6.35 2.95
CA ASN A 57 7.77 7.17 2.18
C ASN A 57 7.03 6.42 1.07
N GLN A 58 6.99 5.09 1.11
CA GLN A 58 6.29 4.27 0.11
C GLN A 58 5.03 3.65 0.69
N PHE A 59 5.09 3.29 1.97
CA PHE A 59 4.04 2.56 2.66
C PHE A 59 3.67 3.27 3.95
N ILE A 60 2.38 3.27 4.26
CA ILE A 60 1.86 3.68 5.57
C ILE A 60 1.30 2.41 6.20
N THR A 61 1.83 2.07 7.36
CA THR A 61 1.58 0.83 8.08
C THR A 61 1.09 1.13 9.49
N SER A 62 0.65 0.10 10.20
CA SER A 62 0.20 0.25 11.59
C SER A 62 1.36 0.57 12.54
N GLN A 63 1.05 1.31 13.60
CA GLN A 63 1.94 1.39 14.76
C GLN A 63 2.00 0.05 15.52
N GLU A 64 2.99 -0.12 16.39
CA GLU A 64 3.22 -1.38 17.11
C GLU A 64 2.08 -1.75 18.09
N ASP A 65 1.41 -0.74 18.65
CA ASP A 65 0.26 -0.88 19.55
C ASP A 65 -1.07 -1.04 18.81
N TRP A 66 -1.06 -1.01 17.48
CA TRP A 66 -2.24 -1.22 16.65
C TRP A 66 -2.06 -2.40 15.69
N ILE A 67 -3.16 -3.08 15.45
CA ILE A 67 -3.31 -4.14 14.47
C ILE A 67 -4.24 -3.64 13.40
N TRP A 68 -3.79 -3.67 12.15
CA TRP A 68 -4.66 -3.46 11.00
C TRP A 68 -4.96 -4.81 10.34
N ARG A 69 -6.19 -5.01 9.87
CA ARG A 69 -6.62 -6.23 9.17
C ARG A 69 -7.58 -5.91 8.04
N TYR A 70 -7.54 -6.69 6.97
CA TYR A 70 -8.67 -6.71 6.05
C TYR A 70 -9.84 -7.43 6.71
N PRO A 71 -11.10 -7.00 6.51
CA PRO A 71 -12.28 -7.63 7.12
C PRO A 71 -12.38 -9.15 6.90
N ASN A 72 -11.80 -9.67 5.81
CA ASN A 72 -11.86 -11.08 5.43
C ASN A 72 -10.48 -11.76 5.31
N SER A 73 -9.39 -11.15 5.81
CA SER A 73 -8.04 -11.74 5.76
C SER A 73 -7.36 -11.71 7.12
N TYR A 74 -6.65 -12.79 7.45
CA TYR A 74 -5.96 -12.97 8.74
C TYR A 74 -4.44 -13.10 8.61
N PHE A 75 -3.91 -13.21 7.38
CA PHE A 75 -2.51 -13.58 7.16
C PHE A 75 -1.64 -12.37 6.84
N ASP A 76 -2.11 -11.45 6.00
CA ASP A 76 -1.34 -10.29 5.57
C ASP A 76 -1.89 -9.01 6.21
N PRO A 77 -1.06 -8.24 6.94
CA PRO A 77 -1.46 -6.93 7.41
C PRO A 77 -1.62 -5.97 6.23
N PRO A 78 -2.68 -5.15 6.19
CA PRO A 78 -2.86 -4.15 5.16
C PRO A 78 -1.84 -3.01 5.31
N PHE A 79 -1.60 -2.33 4.20
CA PHE A 79 -0.83 -1.10 4.15
C PHE A 79 -1.43 -0.15 3.12
N ILE A 80 -1.23 1.16 3.31
CA ILE A 80 -1.56 2.18 2.31
C ILE A 80 -0.31 2.42 1.50
N SER A 81 -0.40 2.32 0.18
CA SER A 81 0.76 2.44 -0.70
C SER A 81 0.75 3.76 -1.47
N ALA A 82 1.92 4.29 -1.82
CA ALA A 82 2.03 5.40 -2.75
C ALA A 82 1.51 5.03 -4.18
N PHE A 83 1.27 3.74 -4.43
CA PHE A 83 0.61 3.19 -5.60
C PHE A 83 -0.93 3.09 -5.46
N SER A 84 -1.51 3.38 -4.28
CA SER A 84 -2.95 3.26 -4.04
C SER A 84 -3.83 4.11 -4.98
N PRO A 85 -3.40 5.28 -5.47
CA PRO A 85 -4.14 5.99 -6.51
C PRO A 85 -4.25 5.21 -7.82
N ARG A 86 -5.45 5.19 -8.42
CA ARG A 86 -5.59 4.80 -9.83
C ARG A 86 -4.87 5.83 -10.71
N THR A 87 -3.68 5.46 -11.19
CA THR A 87 -2.87 6.31 -12.08
C THR A 87 -3.62 6.56 -13.39
N ARG A 88 -3.70 7.82 -13.84
CA ARG A 88 -4.30 8.15 -15.14
C ARG A 88 -3.52 7.55 -16.31
N LYS A 89 -2.21 7.37 -16.13
CA LYS A 89 -1.30 6.74 -17.07
C LYS A 89 -0.41 5.77 -16.31
N PRO A 90 -0.32 4.50 -16.72
CA PRO A 90 0.63 3.57 -16.13
C PRO A 90 2.03 4.11 -16.34
N GLU A 91 2.76 4.35 -15.25
CA GLU A 91 4.19 4.59 -15.36
C GLU A 91 4.98 3.62 -14.47
N PRO A 92 6.05 3.03 -15.02
CA PRO A 92 6.87 2.05 -14.32
C PRO A 92 7.72 2.72 -13.23
N GLY A 93 8.09 1.94 -12.22
CA GLY A 93 9.03 2.35 -11.18
C GLY A 93 8.44 2.38 -9.77
N LEU A 94 9.31 2.65 -8.80
CA LEU A 94 8.94 2.83 -7.40
C LEU A 94 8.16 4.13 -7.22
N ARG A 95 7.14 4.11 -6.35
CA ARG A 95 6.36 5.30 -5.97
C ARG A 95 6.67 5.76 -4.57
N PHE A 96 6.61 7.06 -4.37
CA PHE A 96 6.85 7.69 -3.08
C PHE A 96 5.79 8.76 -2.80
N PHE A 97 5.30 8.81 -1.58
CA PHE A 97 4.55 9.94 -1.08
C PHE A 97 5.43 11.19 -1.07
N ARG A 98 4.90 12.28 -1.63
CA ARG A 98 5.51 13.61 -1.63
C ARG A 98 4.82 14.56 -0.66
N ARG A 99 3.52 14.37 -0.44
CA ARG A 99 2.72 15.15 0.49
C ARG A 99 1.76 14.23 1.22
N LEU A 100 1.74 14.32 2.54
CA LEU A 100 0.64 13.82 3.36
C LEU A 100 0.21 14.96 4.26
N SER A 101 -1.09 15.19 4.35
CA SER A 101 -1.68 16.15 5.26
C SER A 101 -2.92 15.51 5.87
N ALA A 102 -3.03 15.55 7.19
CA ALA A 102 -4.17 14.99 7.88
C ALA A 102 -4.93 16.09 8.64
N THR A 103 -6.24 16.02 8.56
CA THR A 103 -7.17 16.95 9.20
C THR A 103 -8.24 16.17 9.94
N GLU A 104 -8.50 16.56 11.19
CA GLU A 104 -9.67 16.07 11.91
C GLU A 104 -10.93 16.69 11.30
N ILE A 105 -11.95 15.87 11.14
CA ILE A 105 -13.23 16.25 10.56
C ILE A 105 -14.19 16.50 11.71
N ASP A 106 -14.91 17.62 11.66
CA ASP A 106 -15.91 17.96 12.66
C ASP A 106 -17.11 17.00 12.63
N LYS A 107 -18.03 17.17 13.58
CA LYS A 107 -19.19 16.28 13.73
C LYS A 107 -20.12 16.32 12.52
N GLU A 108 -20.34 17.49 11.95
CA GLU A 108 -21.22 17.65 10.79
C GLU A 108 -20.62 17.00 9.54
N GLY A 109 -19.33 17.23 9.30
CA GLY A 109 -18.57 16.60 8.23
C GLY A 109 -18.44 15.08 8.41
N SER A 110 -18.29 14.60 9.65
CA SER A 110 -18.26 13.17 9.98
C SER A 110 -19.60 12.50 9.67
N GLN A 111 -20.71 13.12 10.09
CA GLN A 111 -22.06 12.64 9.78
C GLN A 111 -22.28 12.61 8.26
N LEU A 112 -21.94 13.68 7.55
CA LEU A 112 -22.09 13.77 6.11
C LEU A 112 -21.26 12.70 5.38
N ALA A 113 -20.00 12.51 5.75
CA ALA A 113 -19.13 11.48 5.16
C ALA A 113 -19.67 10.07 5.43
N TYR A 114 -20.15 9.81 6.64
CA TYR A 114 -20.82 8.55 6.98
C TYR A 114 -22.04 8.28 6.10
N ASP A 115 -22.91 9.27 5.92
CA ASP A 115 -24.13 9.14 5.13
C ASP A 115 -23.91 9.03 3.62
N THR A 116 -22.85 9.68 3.12
CA THR A 116 -22.64 9.80 1.68
C THR A 116 -21.62 8.80 1.13
N ILE A 117 -20.65 8.39 1.95
CA ILE A 117 -19.52 7.55 1.57
C ILE A 117 -19.61 6.20 2.31
N PHE A 118 -19.44 6.21 3.63
CA PHE A 118 -19.06 5.00 4.37
C PHE A 118 -20.17 3.95 4.47
N LYS A 119 -21.41 4.35 4.81
CA LYS A 119 -22.51 3.39 4.93
C LYS A 119 -22.92 2.71 3.61
N LYS A 120 -22.42 3.22 2.48
CA LYS A 120 -22.63 2.64 1.15
C LYS A 120 -21.55 1.61 0.79
N ILE A 121 -20.45 1.55 1.54
CA ILE A 121 -19.41 0.55 1.36
C ILE A 121 -19.97 -0.81 1.78
N ARG A 122 -19.85 -1.79 0.90
CA ARG A 122 -20.32 -3.16 1.17
C ARG A 122 -19.57 -3.72 2.38
N ASN A 123 -20.32 -4.30 3.33
CA ASN A 123 -19.79 -4.88 4.57
C ASN A 123 -19.04 -3.89 5.47
N PHE A 124 -19.40 -2.60 5.41
CA PHE A 124 -18.88 -1.61 6.35
C PHE A 124 -19.24 -1.99 7.80
N PRO A 125 -18.30 -1.92 8.76
CA PRO A 125 -18.46 -2.55 10.08
C PRO A 125 -19.42 -1.79 11.01
N ASP A 126 -19.54 -0.47 10.83
CA ASP A 126 -20.26 0.39 11.78
C ASP A 126 -21.67 0.72 11.31
N SER A 127 -22.61 0.75 12.26
CA SER A 127 -24.00 1.16 12.04
C SER A 127 -24.28 2.63 12.40
N LYS A 128 -23.27 3.35 12.89
CA LYS A 128 -23.32 4.77 13.28
C LYS A 128 -22.04 5.49 12.82
N PRO A 129 -22.07 6.83 12.69
CA PRO A 129 -20.86 7.60 12.43
C PRO A 129 -19.79 7.38 13.50
N PRO A 130 -18.50 7.46 13.14
CA PRO A 130 -17.42 7.31 14.10
C PRO A 130 -17.42 8.47 15.10
N GLN A 131 -16.90 8.21 16.31
CA GLN A 131 -16.73 9.23 17.35
C GLN A 131 -15.69 10.27 16.95
N ARG A 132 -14.68 9.83 16.19
CA ARG A 132 -13.60 10.66 15.66
C ARG A 132 -13.31 10.25 14.22
N LEU A 133 -13.16 11.24 13.35
CA LEU A 133 -12.85 11.02 11.93
C LEU A 133 -11.66 11.90 11.54
N ILE A 134 -10.63 11.28 10.97
CA ILE A 134 -9.46 11.98 10.45
C ILE A 134 -9.34 11.64 8.97
N ARG A 135 -9.27 12.66 8.11
CA ARG A 135 -8.96 12.49 6.70
C ARG A 135 -7.50 12.80 6.47
N MET A 136 -6.79 11.90 5.80
CA MET A 136 -5.44 12.12 5.29
C MET A 136 -5.49 12.23 3.77
N ASP A 137 -5.14 13.40 3.27
CA ASP A 137 -4.94 13.66 1.84
C ASP A 137 -3.49 13.34 1.47
N THR A 138 -3.29 12.58 0.40
CA THR A 138 -1.97 12.08 -0.02
C THR A 138 -1.68 12.43 -1.48
N ILE A 139 -0.44 12.81 -1.78
CA ILE A 139 0.06 12.99 -3.16
C ILE A 139 1.35 12.21 -3.35
N ASN A 140 1.44 11.44 -4.43
CA ASN A 140 2.66 10.71 -4.80
C ASN A 140 3.59 11.51 -5.74
N ASP A 141 4.72 10.92 -6.12
CA ASP A 141 5.78 11.51 -6.96
C ASP A 141 5.32 11.91 -8.37
N ILE A 142 4.23 11.33 -8.86
CA ILE A 142 3.63 11.68 -10.16
C ILE A 142 2.37 12.52 -10.03
N LYS A 143 2.12 13.07 -8.84
CA LYS A 143 1.00 13.97 -8.53
C LYS A 143 -0.37 13.31 -8.57
N ASP A 144 -0.44 11.98 -8.47
CA ASP A 144 -1.72 11.33 -8.24
C ASP A 144 -2.12 11.50 -6.78
N GLU A 145 -3.42 11.72 -6.59
CA GLU A 145 -4.02 12.02 -5.30
C GLU A 145 -4.86 10.85 -4.81
N SER A 146 -4.83 10.61 -3.50
CA SER A 146 -5.76 9.73 -2.81
C SER A 146 -6.10 10.25 -1.44
N GLN A 147 -7.17 9.70 -0.86
CA GLN A 147 -7.60 10.00 0.50
C GLN A 147 -7.63 8.72 1.32
N ALA A 148 -7.12 8.78 2.54
CA ALA A 148 -7.30 7.75 3.54
C ALA A 148 -8.11 8.32 4.71
N TRP A 149 -9.25 7.72 4.98
CA TRP A 149 -10.18 8.12 6.03
C TRP A 149 -10.04 7.18 7.21
N PHE A 150 -9.60 7.69 8.35
CA PHE A 150 -9.46 6.96 9.61
C PHE A 150 -10.65 7.28 10.49
N GLY A 151 -11.56 6.32 10.65
CA GLY A 151 -12.70 6.43 11.57
C GLY A 151 -12.46 5.63 12.83
N PHE A 152 -12.76 6.22 13.98
CA PHE A 152 -12.62 5.58 15.29
C PHE A 152 -13.99 5.48 15.95
N SER A 153 -14.45 4.25 16.15
CA SER A 153 -15.71 3.94 16.82
C SER A 153 -15.53 3.98 18.35
N SER A 154 -14.29 3.81 18.84
CA SER A 154 -13.82 4.02 20.20
C SER A 154 -12.31 4.33 20.21
N ASP A 155 -11.72 4.53 21.39
CA ASP A 155 -10.26 4.70 21.54
C ASP A 155 -9.43 3.45 21.21
N GLU A 156 -10.08 2.29 21.04
CA GLU A 156 -9.43 0.99 20.82
C GLU A 156 -9.81 0.34 19.48
N LYS A 157 -10.84 0.86 18.80
CA LYS A 157 -11.38 0.27 17.58
C LYS A 157 -11.68 1.33 16.52
N GLY A 158 -11.39 0.99 15.29
CA GLY A 158 -11.67 1.85 14.15
C GLY A 158 -11.54 1.13 12.83
N TRP A 159 -11.46 1.92 11.77
CA TRP A 159 -11.31 1.46 10.40
C TRP A 159 -10.55 2.49 9.56
N VAL A 160 -9.98 2.04 8.45
CA VAL A 160 -9.44 2.91 7.40
C VAL A 160 -10.16 2.62 6.10
N VAL A 161 -10.60 3.66 5.39
CA VAL A 161 -11.10 3.55 4.02
C VAL A 161 -10.20 4.38 3.10
N ILE A 162 -9.65 3.75 2.05
CA ILE A 162 -8.88 4.46 1.02
C ILE A 162 -9.79 4.75 -0.19
N CYS A 163 -9.73 5.98 -0.68
CA CYS A 163 -10.50 6.46 -1.83
C CYS A 163 -9.55 7.04 -2.89
N ALA A 164 -9.61 6.50 -4.11
CA ALA A 164 -8.77 6.97 -5.21
C ALA A 164 -9.27 6.58 -6.62
N PRO A 165 -10.13 7.38 -7.28
CA PRO A 165 -10.87 8.55 -6.78
C PRO A 165 -12.16 8.16 -6.01
N GLU A 166 -12.65 6.95 -6.24
CA GLU A 166 -13.79 6.35 -5.53
C GLU A 166 -13.28 5.46 -4.41
N CYS A 167 -14.07 5.30 -3.35
CA CYS A 167 -13.76 4.40 -2.24
C CYS A 167 -14.15 2.98 -2.62
N ALA A 168 -13.22 2.04 -2.55
CA ALA A 168 -13.47 0.65 -2.90
C ALA A 168 -13.44 -0.24 -1.64
N PRO A 169 -14.40 -1.17 -1.46
CA PRO A 169 -14.48 -2.02 -0.26
C PRO A 169 -13.24 -2.87 0.02
N GLU A 170 -12.46 -3.21 -1.02
CA GLU A 170 -11.19 -3.93 -0.89
C GLU A 170 -10.10 -3.12 -0.17
N TYR A 171 -10.27 -1.80 -0.08
CA TYR A 171 -9.38 -0.90 0.65
C TYR A 171 -9.97 -0.44 1.99
N LEU A 172 -10.86 -1.24 2.57
CA LEU A 172 -11.31 -1.11 3.95
C LEU A 172 -10.43 -1.95 4.87
N PHE A 173 -9.83 -1.32 5.88
CA PHE A 173 -9.09 -1.97 6.95
C PHE A 173 -9.85 -1.82 8.25
N LEU A 174 -9.82 -2.84 9.10
CA LEU A 174 -10.24 -2.79 10.50
C LEU A 174 -9.02 -2.50 11.36
N LEU A 175 -9.18 -1.63 12.36
CA LEU A 175 -8.13 -1.23 13.28
C LEU A 175 -8.52 -1.66 14.69
N GLU A 176 -7.60 -2.33 15.37
CA GLU A 176 -7.75 -2.74 16.76
C GLU A 176 -6.48 -2.43 17.53
N LYS A 177 -6.62 -1.81 18.69
CA LYS A 177 -5.50 -1.62 19.61
C LYS A 177 -5.14 -2.96 20.28
N ARG A 178 -3.85 -3.21 20.47
CA ARG A 178 -3.32 -4.42 21.12
C ARG A 178 -3.60 -4.47 22.62
#